data_AF-A0A7D5K1Q0-F1
#
_entry.id   AF-A0A7D5K1Q0-F1
#
_cell.length_a   1.000
_cell.length_b   1.000
_cell.length_c   1.000
_cell.angle_alpha   90.00
_cell.angle_beta   90.00
_cell.angle_gamma   90.00
#
_symmetry.space_group_name_H-M   'P 1'
#
loop_
_entity.id
_entity.type
_entity.pdbx_description
1 polymer ?
#
loop_
_entity_poly.entity_id
_entity_poly.type
_entity_poly.pdbx_seq_one_letter_code
_entity_poly.pdbx_strand_id
1 'polypeptide(L)'
;MTGDAGVEGDGRDERVVLPTNVVERYPRFSLYNSPYPAHDHGHAIDLYPDTDVGISPVSGEVLDTRTVRCPDRPYAVDEDHLVVVDVGEYVARILHVDPTVEPGDRVAVGDSLGRMVRSGFFGRWVDDHVHLEFRDADRNPYRASGSLPIDVDVPVRPLDWDGTGTVVETGDSYALLDSPAHPGDGYAALASDAGTPLDGGLAHYGAGGLFGSPEGAGPATVELLGERVGTATGRDVAWGDVAVLANGERVTGLSLFASRGPAWGAKLVTRPESGDPAFAVGDKVRVSIRPAADPVRLD
;
A
#
# COMPACT_ATOMS: atom_id res chain seq x y z
N MET A 1 -0.77 -54.04 -15.34
CA MET A 1 -2.11 -53.75 -14.78
C MET A 1 -1.93 -53.78 -13.27
N THR A 2 -2.01 -52.68 -12.54
CA THR A 2 -2.68 -51.40 -12.73
C THR A 2 -1.78 -50.30 -12.17
N GLY A 3 -1.56 -49.26 -12.97
CA GLY A 3 -0.96 -48.02 -12.48
C GLY A 3 -1.94 -47.33 -11.55
N ASP A 4 -1.41 -46.76 -10.47
CA ASP A 4 -2.16 -45.81 -9.66
C ASP A 4 -1.85 -44.42 -10.19
N ALA A 5 -2.94 -43.72 -10.51
CA ALA A 5 -2.93 -42.43 -11.16
C ALA A 5 -2.56 -41.35 -10.15
N GLY A 6 -1.71 -40.42 -10.58
CA GLY A 6 -1.30 -39.28 -9.78
C GLY A 6 -2.49 -38.44 -9.33
N VAL A 7 -2.32 -37.86 -8.15
CA VAL A 7 -2.85 -36.54 -7.84
C VAL A 7 -1.63 -35.76 -7.34
N GLU A 8 -0.87 -35.22 -8.30
CA GLU A 8 -0.05 -34.04 -8.04
C GLU A 8 -1.03 -32.94 -7.62
N GLY A 9 -0.90 -32.46 -6.39
CA GLY A 9 -1.60 -31.24 -5.99
C GLY A 9 -1.06 -30.11 -6.86
N ASP A 10 -1.90 -29.57 -7.73
CA ASP A 10 -1.68 -28.28 -8.38
C ASP A 10 -1.70 -27.22 -7.27
N GLY A 11 -0.54 -26.96 -6.68
CA GLY A 11 -0.33 -25.92 -5.69
C GLY A 11 -0.48 -24.55 -6.34
N ARG A 12 -1.73 -24.17 -6.61
CA ARG A 12 -2.07 -22.79 -6.94
C ARG A 12 -1.90 -21.98 -5.67
N ASP A 13 -1.04 -20.96 -5.75
CA ASP A 13 -1.01 -19.84 -4.82
C ASP A 13 -2.42 -19.24 -4.77
N GLU A 14 -3.20 -19.63 -3.77
CA GLU A 14 -4.56 -19.15 -3.58
C GLU A 14 -4.50 -17.66 -3.23
N ARG A 15 -5.11 -16.84 -4.09
CA ARG A 15 -5.22 -15.38 -3.91
C ARG A 15 -6.65 -15.00 -3.59
N VAL A 16 -6.81 -14.09 -2.64
CA VAL A 16 -8.11 -13.51 -2.32
C VAL A 16 -8.35 -12.29 -3.20
N VAL A 17 -9.38 -12.33 -4.05
CA VAL A 17 -9.73 -11.22 -4.94
C VAL A 17 -10.73 -10.30 -4.25
N LEU A 18 -10.34 -9.05 -4.01
CA LEU A 18 -11.27 -8.02 -3.54
C LEU A 18 -12.12 -7.50 -4.71
N PRO A 19 -13.46 -7.57 -4.60
CA PRO A 19 -14.34 -7.17 -5.69
C PRO A 19 -14.36 -5.65 -5.87
N THR A 20 -14.61 -5.21 -7.10
CA THR A 20 -14.66 -3.79 -7.48
C THR A 20 -15.48 -2.93 -6.52
N ASN A 21 -16.68 -3.39 -6.14
CA ASN A 21 -17.61 -2.64 -5.29
C ASN A 21 -17.15 -2.47 -3.83
N VAL A 22 -16.16 -3.25 -3.38
CA VAL A 22 -15.46 -3.05 -2.11
C VAL A 22 -14.39 -1.99 -2.30
N VAL A 23 -13.49 -2.19 -3.27
CA VAL A 23 -12.32 -1.33 -3.49
C VAL A 23 -12.76 0.11 -3.80
N GLU A 24 -13.76 0.29 -4.67
CA GLU A 24 -14.30 1.60 -5.07
C GLU A 24 -14.87 2.44 -3.91
N ARG A 25 -15.00 1.89 -2.70
CA ARG A 25 -15.37 2.67 -1.52
C ARG A 25 -14.22 3.52 -1.00
N TYR A 26 -12.99 3.19 -1.37
CA TYR A 26 -11.77 3.85 -0.89
C TYR A 26 -11.17 4.69 -2.01
N PRO A 27 -10.98 6.01 -1.81
CA PRO A 27 -10.27 6.85 -2.76
C PRO A 27 -8.89 6.34 -3.17
N ARG A 28 -8.16 5.70 -2.25
CA ARG A 28 -6.83 5.15 -2.53
C ARG A 28 -6.69 3.76 -1.97
N PHE A 29 -5.76 3.01 -2.53
CA PHE A 29 -5.27 1.78 -1.93
C PHE A 29 -3.81 1.50 -2.30
N SER A 30 -3.16 0.66 -1.51
CA SER A 30 -1.84 0.13 -1.80
C SER A 30 -1.68 -1.28 -1.23
N LEU A 31 -1.02 -2.16 -1.98
CA LEU A 31 -0.61 -3.49 -1.53
C LEU A 31 0.80 -3.47 -0.92
N TYR A 32 1.62 -2.46 -1.22
CA TYR A 32 3.06 -2.44 -0.92
C TYR A 32 3.59 -1.20 -0.18
N ASN A 33 2.73 -0.25 0.23
CA ASN A 33 3.16 1.02 0.86
C ASN A 33 3.41 0.89 2.36
N SER A 34 4.17 -0.13 2.76
CA SER A 34 4.53 -0.41 4.14
C SER A 34 5.85 -1.18 4.21
N PRO A 35 6.69 -0.99 5.24
CA PRO A 35 7.92 -1.77 5.42
C PRO A 35 7.66 -3.14 6.04
N TYR A 36 6.43 -3.40 6.51
CA TYR A 36 6.15 -4.61 7.28
C TYR A 36 5.94 -5.83 6.39
N PRO A 37 6.41 -7.03 6.83
CA PRO A 37 6.27 -8.26 6.06
C PRO A 37 4.85 -8.67 5.69
N ALA A 38 3.83 -8.08 6.32
CA ALA A 38 2.43 -8.30 5.93
C ALA A 38 2.16 -7.81 4.50
N HIS A 39 2.91 -6.84 4.00
CA HIS A 39 2.81 -6.34 2.62
C HIS A 39 3.76 -7.03 1.66
N ASP A 40 4.66 -7.89 2.15
CA ASP A 40 5.50 -8.69 1.28
C ASP A 40 4.60 -9.52 0.37
N HIS A 41 4.95 -9.53 -0.92
CA HIS A 41 4.20 -10.26 -1.93
C HIS A 41 2.71 -9.88 -2.04
N GLY A 42 2.31 -8.70 -1.53
CA GLY A 42 0.94 -8.21 -1.47
C GLY A 42 -0.01 -9.08 -0.64
N HIS A 43 0.46 -9.53 0.53
CA HIS A 43 -0.33 -10.30 1.51
C HIS A 43 -1.26 -9.43 2.38
N ALA A 44 -1.21 -8.11 2.17
CA ALA A 44 -2.06 -7.13 2.81
C ALA A 44 -2.41 -6.01 1.82
N ILE A 45 -3.47 -5.28 2.14
CA ILE A 45 -3.88 -4.08 1.43
C ILE A 45 -4.23 -2.97 2.43
N ASP A 46 -3.69 -1.78 2.19
CA ASP A 46 -4.08 -0.56 2.88
C ASP A 46 -5.15 0.15 2.05
N LEU A 47 -6.29 0.42 2.67
CA LEU A 47 -7.46 1.04 2.06
C LEU A 47 -7.72 2.39 2.74
N TYR A 48 -7.64 3.48 1.97
CA TYR A 48 -7.68 4.84 2.52
C TYR A 48 -9.07 5.46 2.29
N PRO A 49 -9.95 5.57 3.30
CA PRO A 49 -11.25 6.24 3.19
C PRO A 49 -11.11 7.78 3.13
N ASP A 50 -12.15 8.47 2.64
CA ASP A 50 -12.21 9.96 2.59
C ASP A 50 -12.37 10.61 3.97
N THR A 51 -12.79 9.83 4.97
CA THR A 51 -13.09 10.31 6.32
C THR A 51 -12.27 9.54 7.33
N ASP A 52 -12.22 10.03 8.56
CA ASP A 52 -11.54 9.37 9.69
C ASP A 52 -12.30 8.14 10.24
N VAL A 53 -13.28 7.62 9.49
CA VAL A 53 -14.08 6.46 9.86
C VAL A 53 -13.51 5.23 9.17
N GLY A 54 -13.13 4.23 9.96
CA GLY A 54 -12.74 2.92 9.45
C GLY A 54 -13.99 2.21 8.92
N ILE A 55 -14.13 2.14 7.61
CA ILE A 55 -15.24 1.43 6.95
C ILE A 55 -14.83 -0.02 6.66
N SER A 56 -15.72 -0.96 6.94
CA SER A 56 -15.46 -2.39 6.76
C SER A 56 -15.31 -2.75 5.28
N PRO A 57 -14.19 -3.37 4.87
CA PRO A 57 -14.02 -3.89 3.51
C PRO A 57 -14.67 -5.26 3.31
N VAL A 58 -15.21 -5.88 4.37
CA VAL A 58 -15.74 -7.24 4.35
C VAL A 58 -17.12 -7.32 5.02
N SER A 59 -17.87 -8.37 4.70
CA SER A 59 -19.10 -8.73 5.43
C SER A 59 -18.87 -10.02 6.18
N GLY A 60 -19.31 -10.10 7.44
CA GLY A 60 -19.04 -11.27 8.26
C GLY A 60 -19.46 -11.12 9.71
N GLU A 61 -19.04 -12.07 10.54
CA GLU A 61 -19.21 -12.06 11.98
C GLU A 61 -17.89 -11.71 12.67
N VAL A 62 -17.92 -10.74 13.59
CA VAL A 62 -16.76 -10.36 14.38
C VAL A 62 -16.44 -11.50 15.36
N LEU A 63 -15.26 -12.09 15.23
CA LEU A 63 -14.80 -13.19 16.07
C LEU A 63 -14.07 -12.70 17.32
N ASP A 64 -13.23 -11.68 17.18
CA ASP A 64 -12.43 -11.14 18.27
C ASP A 64 -12.03 -9.69 17.97
N THR A 65 -11.78 -8.92 19.03
CA THR A 65 -11.17 -7.59 18.97
C THR A 65 -10.03 -7.54 19.96
N ARG A 66 -8.85 -7.08 19.53
CA ARG A 66 -7.67 -6.99 20.39
C ARG A 66 -7.05 -5.63 20.35
N THR A 67 -6.55 -5.21 21.51
CA THR A 67 -5.72 -4.01 21.64
C THR A 67 -4.26 -4.42 21.84
N VAL A 68 -3.35 -3.77 21.13
CA VAL A 68 -1.91 -3.96 21.20
C VAL A 68 -1.22 -2.63 21.40
N ARG A 69 -0.05 -2.61 22.02
CA ARG A 69 0.74 -1.39 22.14
C ARG A 69 1.43 -1.06 20.83
N CYS A 70 1.38 0.21 20.44
CA CYS A 70 2.16 0.76 19.35
C CYS A 70 3.65 0.85 19.71
N PRO A 71 4.54 0.87 18.70
CA PRO A 71 5.86 1.46 18.84
C PRO A 71 5.75 2.91 19.36
N ASP A 72 6.64 3.29 20.29
CA ASP A 72 6.68 4.65 20.81
C ASP A 72 7.14 5.63 19.70
N ARG A 73 6.19 6.42 19.20
CA ARG A 73 6.38 7.42 18.16
C ARG A 73 5.66 8.70 18.59
N PRO A 74 6.30 9.88 18.52
CA PRO A 74 5.71 11.13 19.03
C PRO A 74 4.47 11.61 18.26
N TYR A 75 4.22 11.06 17.07
CA TYR A 75 3.06 11.37 16.24
C TYR A 75 1.94 10.33 16.35
N ALA A 76 2.11 9.25 17.10
CA ALA A 76 1.19 8.12 17.15
C ALA A 76 0.49 8.00 18.51
N VAL A 77 -0.63 7.28 18.51
CA VAL A 77 -1.29 6.84 19.75
C VAL A 77 -0.54 5.66 20.38
N ASP A 78 -0.75 5.45 21.68
CA ASP A 78 -0.06 4.39 22.47
C ASP A 78 -0.54 2.97 22.12
N GLU A 79 -1.76 2.84 21.59
CA GLU A 79 -2.43 1.57 21.35
C GLU A 79 -3.03 1.52 19.94
N ASP A 80 -2.98 0.33 19.34
CA ASP A 80 -3.60 -0.02 18.08
C ASP A 80 -4.50 -1.24 18.28
N HIS A 81 -5.33 -1.55 17.29
CA HIS A 81 -6.34 -2.56 17.42
C HIS A 81 -6.38 -3.50 16.22
N LEU A 82 -6.83 -4.72 16.49
CA LEU A 82 -7.10 -5.77 15.52
C LEU A 82 -8.57 -6.19 15.67
N VAL A 83 -9.33 -6.14 14.59
CA VAL A 83 -10.64 -6.75 14.45
C VAL A 83 -10.51 -8.00 13.60
N VAL A 84 -11.00 -9.13 14.11
CA VAL A 84 -10.99 -10.42 13.41
C VAL A 84 -12.41 -10.73 12.96
N VAL A 85 -12.61 -10.96 11.67
CA VAL A 85 -13.95 -11.19 11.08
C VAL A 85 -13.97 -12.52 10.33
N ASP A 86 -14.93 -13.38 10.65
CA ASP A 86 -15.25 -14.57 9.87
C ASP A 86 -16.04 -14.16 8.61
N VAL A 87 -15.45 -14.39 7.44
CA VAL A 87 -16.06 -14.09 6.15
C VAL A 87 -16.51 -15.36 5.41
N GLY A 88 -16.60 -16.48 6.12
CA GLY A 88 -17.02 -17.79 5.63
C GLY A 88 -15.83 -18.67 5.27
N GLU A 89 -15.21 -18.42 4.11
CA GLU A 89 -14.07 -19.21 3.63
C GLU A 89 -12.76 -18.83 4.34
N TYR A 90 -12.62 -17.54 4.65
CA TYR A 90 -11.42 -16.97 5.26
C TYR A 90 -11.77 -16.27 6.57
N VAL A 91 -10.71 -15.97 7.32
CA VAL A 91 -10.74 -14.99 8.41
C VAL A 91 -10.03 -13.72 7.93
N ALA A 92 -10.74 -12.60 7.98
CA ALA A 92 -10.19 -11.28 7.72
C ALA A 92 -9.61 -10.68 9.00
N ARG A 93 -8.45 -10.05 8.88
CA ARG A 93 -7.82 -9.23 9.91
C ARG A 93 -7.88 -7.78 9.48
N ILE A 94 -8.40 -6.93 10.34
CA ILE A 94 -8.53 -5.50 10.09
C ILE A 94 -7.81 -4.75 11.19
N LEU A 95 -6.85 -3.89 10.84
CA LEU A 95 -6.08 -3.09 11.79
C LEU A 95 -6.34 -1.59 11.62
N HIS A 96 -5.81 -0.81 12.58
CA HIS A 96 -5.77 0.66 12.54
C HIS A 96 -7.13 1.34 12.71
N VAL A 97 -8.05 0.69 13.43
CA VAL A 97 -9.37 1.23 13.79
C VAL A 97 -9.64 0.98 15.27
N ASP A 98 -9.97 2.02 16.05
CA ASP A 98 -10.50 1.90 17.42
C ASP A 98 -11.92 1.33 17.36
N PRO A 99 -12.12 0.04 17.70
CA PRO A 99 -13.30 -0.69 17.30
C PRO A 99 -14.53 -0.31 18.14
N THR A 100 -15.65 -0.05 17.46
CA THR A 100 -16.98 0.11 18.08
C THR A 100 -17.85 -1.14 17.96
N VAL A 101 -17.28 -2.22 17.43
CA VAL A 101 -17.91 -3.55 17.28
C VAL A 101 -17.36 -4.52 18.30
N GLU A 102 -18.15 -5.52 18.69
CA GLU A 102 -17.81 -6.54 19.67
C GLU A 102 -17.88 -7.96 19.07
N PRO A 103 -17.20 -8.96 19.66
CA PRO A 103 -17.35 -10.35 19.26
C PRO A 103 -18.81 -10.81 19.25
N GLY A 104 -19.24 -11.42 18.14
CA GLY A 104 -20.62 -11.83 17.86
C GLY A 104 -21.43 -10.81 17.05
N ASP A 105 -20.93 -9.58 16.88
CA ASP A 105 -21.55 -8.61 15.98
C ASP A 105 -21.43 -9.04 14.52
N ARG A 106 -22.40 -8.61 13.70
CA ARG A 106 -22.34 -8.78 12.24
C ARG A 106 -22.10 -7.44 11.58
N VAL A 107 -21.14 -7.43 10.66
CA VAL A 107 -20.79 -6.26 9.85
C VAL A 107 -21.03 -6.56 8.38
N ALA A 108 -21.45 -5.55 7.63
CA ALA A 108 -21.52 -5.56 6.17
C ALA A 108 -20.42 -4.67 5.58
N VAL A 109 -20.10 -4.90 4.31
CA VAL A 109 -19.22 -4.02 3.53
C VAL A 109 -19.74 -2.58 3.57
N GLY A 110 -18.91 -1.66 4.05
CA GLY A 110 -19.22 -0.24 4.19
C GLY A 110 -19.77 0.17 5.56
N ASP A 111 -20.03 -0.77 6.47
CA ASP A 111 -20.38 -0.45 7.85
C ASP A 111 -19.18 0.19 8.56
N SER A 112 -19.47 1.05 9.54
CA SER A 112 -18.43 1.61 10.41
C SER A 112 -17.90 0.53 11.35
N LEU A 113 -16.59 0.35 11.38
CA LEU A 113 -15.88 -0.44 12.39
C LEU A 113 -15.45 0.42 13.59
N GLY A 114 -15.41 1.74 13.40
CA GLY A 114 -14.97 2.70 14.41
C GLY A 114 -14.16 3.83 13.79
N ARG A 115 -13.41 4.55 14.62
CA ARG A 115 -12.55 5.65 14.15
C ARG A 115 -11.17 5.10 13.80
N MET A 116 -10.55 5.55 12.71
CA MET A 116 -9.17 5.17 12.43
C MET A 116 -8.22 5.72 13.50
N VAL A 117 -7.13 5.01 13.75
CA VAL A 117 -6.11 5.42 14.73
C VAL A 117 -4.80 5.73 14.04
N ARG A 118 -4.13 6.79 14.53
CA ARG A 118 -2.79 7.16 14.08
C ARG A 118 -1.75 6.21 14.68
N SER A 119 -1.55 5.06 14.05
CA SER A 119 -0.70 3.98 14.58
C SER A 119 0.80 4.29 14.49
N GLY A 120 1.56 3.77 15.45
CA GLY A 120 3.03 3.77 15.42
C GLY A 120 3.61 2.70 14.50
N PHE A 121 2.77 1.82 13.95
CA PHE A 121 3.11 0.76 12.99
C PHE A 121 3.12 1.24 11.53
N PHE A 122 3.00 2.55 11.24
CA PHE A 122 3.27 3.07 9.90
C PHE A 122 3.92 4.45 9.96
N GLY A 123 4.58 4.83 8.87
CA GLY A 123 5.38 6.05 8.80
C GLY A 123 4.54 7.33 8.82
N ARG A 124 5.14 8.44 9.28
CA ARG A 124 4.48 9.76 9.36
C ARG A 124 3.88 10.24 8.02
N TRP A 125 4.45 9.79 6.91
CA TRP A 125 4.03 10.15 5.55
C TRP A 125 2.88 9.29 5.01
N VAL A 126 2.56 8.18 5.68
CA VAL A 126 1.41 7.34 5.36
C VAL A 126 0.19 7.97 6.02
N ASP A 127 -0.91 8.08 5.27
CA ASP A 127 -2.17 8.60 5.81
C ASP A 127 -2.89 7.49 6.60
N ASP A 128 -3.80 7.86 7.49
CA ASP A 128 -4.58 6.86 8.24
C ASP A 128 -5.43 6.03 7.26
N HIS A 129 -5.51 4.72 7.51
CA HIS A 129 -6.09 3.75 6.60
C HIS A 129 -6.65 2.54 7.34
N VAL A 130 -7.49 1.77 6.64
CA VAL A 130 -7.90 0.44 7.04
C VAL A 130 -6.94 -0.57 6.43
N HIS A 131 -6.18 -1.26 7.27
CA HIS A 131 -5.31 -2.36 6.83
C HIS A 131 -6.09 -3.67 6.83
N LEU A 132 -5.99 -4.46 5.76
CA LEU A 132 -6.71 -5.71 5.58
C LEU A 132 -5.79 -6.86 5.18
N GLU A 133 -5.93 -8.00 5.87
CA GLU A 133 -5.31 -9.27 5.51
C GLU A 133 -6.36 -10.40 5.52
N PHE A 134 -6.13 -11.48 4.76
CA PHE A 134 -6.95 -12.70 4.80
C PHE A 134 -6.14 -13.92 5.19
N ARG A 135 -6.78 -14.88 5.86
CA ARG A 135 -6.19 -16.15 6.28
C ARG A 135 -7.17 -17.30 6.12
N ASP A 136 -6.64 -18.51 5.94
CA ASP A 136 -7.45 -19.72 6.14
C ASP A 136 -8.03 -19.74 7.56
N ALA A 137 -9.26 -20.24 7.70
CA ALA A 137 -9.97 -20.25 8.98
C ALA A 137 -9.30 -21.07 10.09
N ASP A 138 -8.42 -22.03 9.74
CA ASP A 138 -7.67 -22.84 10.70
C ASP A 138 -6.33 -22.21 11.15
N ARG A 139 -5.93 -21.10 10.52
CA ARG A 139 -4.69 -20.39 10.85
C ARG A 139 -4.89 -19.45 12.03
N ASN A 140 -3.82 -19.25 12.79
CA ASN A 140 -3.84 -18.34 13.93
C ASN A 140 -4.03 -16.88 13.45
N PRO A 141 -5.17 -16.22 13.78
CA PRO A 141 -5.47 -14.89 13.26
C PRO A 141 -4.69 -13.78 13.97
N TYR A 142 -3.82 -14.10 14.94
CA TYR A 142 -3.10 -13.13 15.77
C TYR A 142 -1.60 -13.04 15.48
N ARG A 143 -1.04 -13.90 14.62
CA ARG A 143 0.37 -13.82 14.19
C ARG A 143 0.55 -12.69 13.17
N ALA A 144 1.67 -11.98 13.12
CA ALA A 144 1.85 -10.96 12.06
C ALA A 144 1.97 -11.57 10.65
N SER A 145 2.53 -12.78 10.53
CA SER A 145 2.67 -13.50 9.27
C SER A 145 1.58 -14.56 9.04
N GLY A 146 1.50 -15.08 7.81
CA GLY A 146 0.67 -16.23 7.44
C GLY A 146 -0.63 -15.86 6.71
N SER A 147 -0.68 -14.66 6.13
CA SER A 147 -1.81 -14.21 5.31
C SER A 147 -1.71 -14.72 3.88
N LEU A 148 -2.81 -14.67 3.15
CA LEU A 148 -2.89 -15.02 1.73
C LEU A 148 -2.62 -13.78 0.87
N PRO A 149 -2.02 -13.91 -0.33
CA PRO A 149 -1.90 -12.80 -1.25
C PRO A 149 -3.28 -12.25 -1.66
N ILE A 150 -3.38 -10.93 -1.78
CA ILE A 150 -4.59 -10.22 -2.19
C ILE A 150 -4.44 -9.71 -3.63
N ASP A 151 -5.45 -9.89 -4.45
CA ASP A 151 -5.64 -9.18 -5.72
C ASP A 151 -6.84 -8.24 -5.64
N VAL A 152 -6.90 -7.26 -6.55
CA VAL A 152 -8.03 -6.33 -6.66
C VAL A 152 -8.66 -6.46 -8.04
N ASP A 153 -9.99 -6.58 -8.08
CA ASP A 153 -10.77 -6.66 -9.32
C ASP A 153 -11.06 -5.25 -9.87
N VAL A 154 -10.05 -4.40 -9.93
CA VAL A 154 -10.14 -3.06 -10.53
C VAL A 154 -8.93 -2.81 -11.43
N PRO A 155 -9.13 -2.29 -12.65
CA PRO A 155 -8.01 -1.88 -13.48
C PRO A 155 -7.38 -0.62 -12.88
N VAL A 156 -6.04 -0.62 -12.78
CA VAL A 156 -5.27 0.57 -12.41
C VAL A 156 -4.64 1.14 -13.68
N ARG A 157 -5.03 2.34 -14.05
CA ARG A 157 -4.53 3.02 -15.24
C ARG A 157 -3.11 3.57 -14.99
N PRO A 158 -2.15 3.33 -15.91
CA PRO A 158 -0.83 3.93 -15.81
C PRO A 158 -0.87 5.42 -16.15
N LEU A 159 -0.14 6.22 -15.38
CA LEU A 159 0.06 7.64 -15.62
C LEU A 159 1.54 7.96 -15.82
N ASP A 160 1.87 8.36 -17.05
CA ASP A 160 3.20 8.81 -17.42
C ASP A 160 3.54 10.12 -16.69
N TRP A 161 4.78 10.22 -16.24
CA TRP A 161 5.28 11.39 -15.53
C TRP A 161 6.64 11.81 -16.05
N ASP A 162 6.84 13.11 -16.28
CA ASP A 162 8.13 13.66 -16.70
C ASP A 162 9.03 14.08 -15.52
N GLY A 163 8.59 13.78 -14.29
CA GLY A 163 9.28 14.14 -13.06
C GLY A 163 8.99 15.57 -12.59
N THR A 164 8.12 16.33 -13.26
CA THR A 164 7.85 17.72 -12.88
C THR A 164 6.46 17.92 -12.31
N GLY A 165 6.31 18.92 -11.44
CA GLY A 165 5.03 19.34 -10.89
C GLY A 165 5.15 20.58 -10.01
N THR A 166 4.00 21.12 -9.62
CA THR A 166 3.87 22.18 -8.62
C THR A 166 3.32 21.57 -7.33
N VAL A 167 3.89 21.94 -6.20
CA VAL A 167 3.40 21.51 -4.89
C VAL A 167 2.01 22.10 -4.65
N VAL A 168 1.01 21.24 -4.44
CA VAL A 168 -0.38 21.63 -4.14
C VAL A 168 -0.77 21.38 -2.70
N GLU A 169 -0.08 20.46 -2.05
CA GLU A 169 -0.29 20.13 -0.65
C GLU A 169 1.04 19.79 0.00
N THR A 170 1.19 20.21 1.25
CA THR A 170 2.37 19.94 2.06
C THR A 170 1.94 19.41 3.40
N GLY A 171 2.50 18.27 3.76
CA GLY A 171 2.44 17.76 5.12
C GLY A 171 3.79 17.87 5.80
N ASP A 172 3.73 17.51 7.06
CA ASP A 172 4.84 17.41 7.99
C ASP A 172 5.99 16.47 7.55
N SER A 173 5.72 15.56 6.61
CA SER A 173 6.70 14.60 6.07
C SER A 173 6.45 14.25 4.60
N TYR A 174 5.73 15.11 3.88
CA TYR A 174 5.49 14.91 2.46
C TYR A 174 5.16 16.21 1.72
N ALA A 175 5.30 16.17 0.40
CA ALA A 175 4.74 17.16 -0.51
C ALA A 175 4.01 16.44 -1.65
N LEU A 176 2.78 16.85 -1.95
CA LEU A 176 2.01 16.34 -3.08
C LEU A 176 2.15 17.31 -4.26
N LEU A 177 2.46 16.76 -5.42
CA LEU A 177 2.52 17.51 -6.67
C LEU A 177 1.18 17.45 -7.41
N ASP A 178 0.90 18.44 -8.25
CA ASP A 178 -0.25 18.47 -9.17
C ASP A 178 -0.10 17.57 -10.40
N SER A 179 1.00 16.84 -10.50
CA SER A 179 1.43 16.12 -11.68
C SER A 179 1.96 14.72 -11.33
N PRO A 180 1.67 13.69 -12.15
CA PRO A 180 0.78 13.78 -13.32
C PRO A 180 -0.67 14.04 -12.92
N ALA A 181 -1.52 14.45 -13.87
CA ALA A 181 -2.92 14.72 -13.59
C ALA A 181 -3.76 13.43 -13.70
N HIS A 182 -4.70 13.23 -12.77
CA HIS A 182 -5.66 12.14 -12.87
C HIS A 182 -6.62 12.37 -14.06
N PRO A 183 -6.93 11.33 -14.86
CA PRO A 183 -7.81 11.46 -16.02
C PRO A 183 -9.30 11.66 -15.68
N GLY A 184 -9.68 11.42 -14.42
CA GLY A 184 -10.99 11.73 -13.86
C GLY A 184 -11.77 10.50 -13.39
N ASP A 185 -11.76 9.42 -14.14
CA ASP A 185 -12.47 8.16 -13.87
C ASP A 185 -11.53 7.00 -13.51
N GLY A 186 -12.05 6.05 -12.73
CA GLY A 186 -11.34 4.84 -12.32
C GLY A 186 -10.14 5.09 -11.39
N TYR A 187 -9.36 4.03 -11.17
CA TYR A 187 -8.10 4.12 -10.45
C TYR A 187 -6.95 4.39 -11.41
N ALA A 188 -5.98 5.17 -10.96
CA ALA A 188 -4.75 5.39 -11.65
C ALA A 188 -3.55 5.42 -10.67
N ALA A 189 -2.38 5.07 -11.18
CA ALA A 189 -1.12 5.12 -10.43
C ALA A 189 0.02 5.57 -11.34
N LEU A 190 1.10 6.08 -10.73
CA LEU A 190 2.28 6.54 -11.43
C LEU A 190 2.93 5.34 -12.14
N ALA A 191 3.20 5.50 -13.43
CA ALA A 191 3.73 4.41 -14.25
C ALA A 191 5.26 4.36 -14.25
N SER A 192 5.81 3.16 -14.40
CA SER A 192 7.17 2.97 -14.89
C SER A 192 7.31 3.53 -16.31
N ASP A 193 8.54 3.70 -16.77
CA ASP A 193 8.82 4.12 -18.15
C ASP A 193 8.31 3.10 -19.19
N ALA A 194 8.04 1.85 -18.78
CA ALA A 194 7.43 0.82 -19.60
C ALA A 194 5.89 0.87 -19.61
N GLY A 195 5.27 1.82 -18.89
CA GLY A 195 3.82 1.99 -18.81
C GLY A 195 3.13 1.05 -17.82
N THR A 196 3.86 0.47 -16.86
CA THR A 196 3.27 -0.39 -15.82
C THR A 196 3.04 0.43 -14.54
N PRO A 197 1.82 0.47 -13.97
CA PRO A 197 1.56 1.24 -12.75
C PRO A 197 2.32 0.67 -11.55
N LEU A 198 2.95 1.55 -10.76
CA LEU A 198 3.80 1.24 -9.63
C LEU A 198 3.07 1.38 -8.29
N ASP A 199 3.52 0.62 -7.30
CA ASP A 199 3.01 0.64 -5.92
C ASP A 199 4.14 0.54 -4.88
N GLY A 200 3.96 1.14 -3.71
CA GLY A 200 4.88 1.08 -2.58
C GLY A 200 5.81 2.28 -2.41
N GLY A 201 6.81 2.15 -1.53
CA GLY A 201 7.69 3.26 -1.13
C GLY A 201 9.05 3.27 -1.82
N LEU A 202 9.18 3.98 -2.95
CA LEU A 202 10.45 4.11 -3.68
C LEU A 202 11.28 5.30 -3.16
N ALA A 203 12.47 5.18 -2.59
CA ALA A 203 13.24 3.98 -2.32
C ALA A 203 13.22 3.63 -0.82
N HIS A 204 12.44 4.33 -0.01
CA HIS A 204 12.52 4.20 1.44
C HIS A 204 12.05 2.84 1.98
N TYR A 205 11.39 2.00 1.17
CA TYR A 205 11.18 0.58 1.46
C TYR A 205 12.08 -0.31 0.61
N GLY A 206 12.34 -1.54 1.08
CA GLY A 206 13.16 -2.51 0.35
C GLY A 206 12.44 -3.12 -0.86
N ALA A 207 11.11 -3.15 -0.81
CA ALA A 207 10.27 -3.75 -1.84
C ALA A 207 9.09 -2.84 -2.22
N GLY A 208 8.48 -3.16 -3.36
CA GLY A 208 7.29 -2.52 -3.90
C GLY A 208 6.55 -3.46 -4.83
N GLY A 209 5.62 -2.91 -5.61
CA GLY A 209 4.78 -3.71 -6.49
C GLY A 209 4.44 -3.06 -7.82
N LEU A 210 3.84 -3.87 -8.68
CA LEU A 210 3.27 -3.50 -9.97
C LEU A 210 1.78 -3.88 -9.99
N PHE A 211 0.93 -2.96 -10.42
CA PHE A 211 -0.47 -3.29 -10.68
C PHE A 211 -0.63 -3.87 -12.09
N GLY A 212 -1.41 -4.96 -12.20
CA GLY A 212 -1.75 -5.57 -13.50
C GLY A 212 -0.61 -6.34 -14.18
N SER A 213 0.49 -6.62 -13.48
CA SER A 213 1.57 -7.47 -14.01
C SER A 213 1.08 -8.91 -14.20
N PRO A 214 1.38 -9.55 -15.35
CA PRO A 214 1.01 -10.95 -15.59
C PRO A 214 1.66 -11.87 -14.56
N GLU A 215 0.90 -12.83 -14.05
CA GLU A 215 1.45 -13.91 -13.23
C GLU A 215 2.48 -14.72 -14.02
N GLY A 216 3.55 -15.16 -13.34
CA GLY A 216 4.61 -15.94 -13.95
C GLY A 216 5.49 -15.18 -14.93
N ALA A 217 5.34 -13.85 -15.04
CA ALA A 217 6.29 -13.03 -15.79
C ALA A 217 7.70 -13.17 -15.18
N GLY A 218 8.67 -13.51 -16.04
CA GLY A 218 10.07 -13.60 -15.65
C GLY A 218 10.63 -12.26 -15.18
N PRO A 219 11.84 -12.24 -14.61
CA PRO A 219 12.44 -11.03 -14.08
C PRO A 219 12.52 -9.90 -15.13
N ALA A 220 12.04 -8.71 -14.77
CA ALA A 220 12.03 -7.54 -15.64
C ALA A 220 12.66 -6.33 -14.94
N THR A 221 13.39 -5.50 -15.69
CA THR A 221 13.90 -4.23 -15.16
C THR A 221 12.76 -3.23 -15.01
N VAL A 222 12.73 -2.53 -13.88
CA VAL A 222 11.80 -1.42 -13.66
C VAL A 222 12.59 -0.13 -13.78
N GLU A 223 12.14 0.75 -14.68
CA GLU A 223 12.72 2.06 -14.93
C GLU A 223 11.70 3.16 -14.64
N LEU A 224 12.17 4.27 -14.08
CA LEU A 224 11.36 5.46 -13.84
C LEU A 224 12.23 6.70 -14.03
N LEU A 225 11.76 7.65 -14.84
CA LEU A 225 12.48 8.88 -15.16
C LEU A 225 13.85 8.61 -15.82
N GLY A 226 13.92 7.56 -16.63
CA GLY A 226 15.11 7.12 -17.36
C GLY A 226 16.17 6.42 -16.52
N GLU A 227 15.87 6.12 -15.25
CA GLU A 227 16.79 5.42 -14.35
C GLU A 227 16.23 4.07 -13.93
N ARG A 228 17.12 3.07 -13.79
CA ARG A 228 16.73 1.76 -13.27
C ARG A 228 16.45 1.88 -11.78
N VAL A 229 15.19 1.67 -11.39
CA VAL A 229 14.73 1.77 -10.01
C VAL A 229 14.53 0.42 -9.33
N GLY A 230 14.53 -0.69 -10.07
CA GLY A 230 14.36 -2.00 -9.45
C GLY A 230 14.37 -3.17 -10.42
N THR A 231 14.01 -4.33 -9.89
CA THR A 231 13.79 -5.57 -10.65
C THR A 231 12.46 -6.19 -10.20
N ALA A 232 11.54 -6.38 -11.14
CA ALA A 232 10.27 -7.03 -10.91
C ALA A 232 10.36 -8.54 -11.14
N THR A 233 9.65 -9.34 -10.35
CA THR A 233 9.37 -10.76 -10.61
C THR A 233 7.87 -10.96 -10.39
N GLY A 234 7.11 -11.27 -11.45
CA GLY A 234 5.66 -11.14 -11.41
C GLY A 234 5.23 -9.72 -11.07
N ARG A 235 4.45 -9.56 -9.99
CA ARG A 235 4.03 -8.24 -9.47
C ARG A 235 5.00 -7.61 -8.47
N ASP A 236 5.92 -8.38 -7.90
CA ASP A 236 6.78 -7.91 -6.81
C ASP A 236 8.01 -7.20 -7.36
N VAL A 237 8.36 -6.06 -6.78
CA VAL A 237 9.54 -5.29 -7.16
C VAL A 237 10.52 -5.25 -6.01
N ALA A 238 11.75 -5.72 -6.25
CA ALA A 238 12.89 -5.41 -5.41
C ALA A 238 13.45 -4.05 -5.85
N TRP A 239 13.35 -3.03 -5.00
CA TRP A 239 13.88 -1.71 -5.31
C TRP A 239 15.41 -1.73 -5.35
N GLY A 240 15.97 -1.05 -6.34
CA GLY A 240 17.41 -0.87 -6.50
C GLY A 240 17.96 0.19 -5.55
N ASP A 241 19.28 0.25 -5.49
CA ASP A 241 20.00 1.22 -4.67
C ASP A 241 20.05 2.57 -5.39
N VAL A 242 18.99 3.36 -5.20
CA VAL A 242 18.78 4.66 -5.84
C VAL A 242 18.49 5.75 -4.81
N ALA A 243 18.77 7.00 -5.20
CA ALA A 243 18.33 8.19 -4.50
C ALA A 243 17.31 8.94 -5.36
N VAL A 244 16.22 9.36 -4.73
CA VAL A 244 15.26 10.31 -5.30
C VAL A 244 15.72 11.72 -4.93
N LEU A 245 15.75 12.61 -5.92
CA LEU A 245 16.10 14.01 -5.72
C LEU A 245 14.93 14.88 -6.15
N ALA A 246 14.64 15.93 -5.38
CA ALA A 246 13.74 17.00 -5.74
C ALA A 246 14.56 18.29 -5.84
N ASN A 247 14.54 18.93 -7.01
CA ASN A 247 15.35 20.12 -7.33
C ASN A 247 16.86 19.92 -7.11
N GLY A 248 17.35 18.68 -7.25
CA GLY A 248 18.75 18.32 -7.05
C GLY A 248 19.14 18.04 -5.60
N GLU A 249 18.21 18.18 -4.66
CA GLU A 249 18.38 17.83 -3.25
C GLU A 249 17.73 16.47 -2.95
N ARG A 250 18.38 15.67 -2.12
CA ARG A 250 17.90 14.33 -1.80
C ARG A 250 16.63 14.41 -0.95
N VAL A 251 15.65 13.56 -1.25
CA VAL A 251 14.47 13.32 -0.41
C VAL A 251 14.42 11.85 0.01
N THR A 252 13.63 11.54 1.03
CA THR A 252 13.42 10.17 1.51
C THR A 252 12.86 9.26 0.42
N GLY A 253 11.94 9.75 -0.43
CA GLY A 253 11.48 9.00 -1.60
C GLY A 253 10.17 9.51 -2.20
N LEU A 254 9.44 8.58 -2.81
CA LEU A 254 8.12 8.66 -3.40
C LEU A 254 7.23 7.63 -2.71
N SER A 255 6.01 8.03 -2.34
CA SER A 255 4.96 7.10 -1.95
C SER A 255 4.08 6.85 -3.16
N LEU A 256 4.04 5.60 -3.63
CA LEU A 256 3.35 5.14 -4.83
C LEU A 256 2.12 4.35 -4.37
N PHE A 257 0.97 4.62 -4.98
CA PHE A 257 -0.32 4.02 -4.64
C PHE A 257 -1.31 4.21 -5.79
N ALA A 258 -2.37 3.41 -5.79
CA ALA A 258 -3.51 3.62 -6.67
C ALA A 258 -4.47 4.63 -6.04
N SER A 259 -5.02 5.54 -6.86
CA SER A 259 -5.99 6.53 -6.43
C SER A 259 -7.09 6.70 -7.46
N ARG A 260 -8.29 7.04 -7.00
CA ARG A 260 -9.39 7.54 -7.81
C ARG A 260 -9.74 8.95 -7.33
N GLY A 261 -10.06 9.84 -8.26
CA GLY A 261 -10.53 11.19 -7.96
C GLY A 261 -9.51 12.30 -8.28
N PRO A 262 -9.91 13.56 -8.10
CA PRO A 262 -9.19 14.71 -8.66
C PRO A 262 -7.93 15.11 -7.88
N ALA A 263 -7.81 14.72 -6.61
CA ALA A 263 -6.64 14.99 -5.79
C ALA A 263 -5.59 13.89 -6.02
N TRP A 264 -4.84 14.04 -7.11
CA TRP A 264 -3.80 13.08 -7.48
C TRP A 264 -2.57 13.76 -8.07
N GLY A 265 -1.42 13.18 -7.77
CA GLY A 265 -0.13 13.47 -8.36
C GLY A 265 0.97 12.77 -7.55
N ALA A 266 2.22 12.97 -7.93
CA ALA A 266 3.35 12.34 -7.25
C ALA A 266 3.48 12.84 -5.81
N LYS A 267 3.51 11.91 -4.83
CA LYS A 267 3.72 12.21 -3.41
C LYS A 267 5.18 12.01 -3.05
N LEU A 268 5.91 13.10 -2.83
CA LEU A 268 7.26 13.11 -2.27
C LEU A 268 7.20 12.79 -0.79
N VAL A 269 8.03 11.87 -0.31
CA VAL A 269 8.25 11.64 1.12
C VAL A 269 9.48 12.43 1.55
N THR A 270 9.32 13.21 2.60
CA THR A 270 10.38 14.03 3.19
C THR A 270 10.48 13.80 4.69
N ARG A 271 11.69 13.86 5.23
CA ARG A 271 11.97 13.84 6.66
C ARG A 271 12.87 15.02 7.02
N PRO A 272 12.29 16.22 7.23
CA PRO A 272 13.06 17.41 7.60
C PRO A 272 13.94 17.20 8.83
N GLU A 273 13.50 16.37 9.79
CA GLU A 273 14.27 15.99 10.96
C GLU A 273 15.53 15.15 10.64
N SER A 274 15.53 14.50 9.47
CA SER A 274 16.67 13.75 8.91
C SER A 274 17.47 14.56 7.88
N GLY A 275 17.14 15.83 7.66
CA GLY A 275 17.85 16.74 6.76
C GLY A 275 17.28 16.85 5.34
N ASP A 276 16.11 16.28 5.06
CA ASP A 276 15.43 16.46 3.76
C ASP A 276 14.94 17.91 3.58
N PRO A 277 14.84 18.41 2.34
CA PRO A 277 14.28 19.73 2.08
C PRO A 277 12.79 19.80 2.46
N ALA A 278 12.37 20.98 2.90
CA ALA A 278 10.95 21.31 3.07
C ALA A 278 10.44 22.03 1.81
N PHE A 279 9.16 21.83 1.52
CA PHE A 279 8.48 22.45 0.38
C PHE A 279 7.31 23.28 0.85
N ALA A 280 6.98 24.33 0.09
CA ALA A 280 5.78 25.14 0.28
C ALA A 280 4.82 24.95 -0.90
N VAL A 281 3.52 25.12 -0.65
CA VAL A 281 2.50 25.16 -1.72
C VAL A 281 2.86 26.25 -2.73
N GLY A 282 2.86 25.89 -4.01
CA GLY A 282 3.29 26.74 -5.13
C GLY A 282 4.74 26.55 -5.57
N ASP A 283 5.55 25.80 -4.82
CA ASP A 283 6.91 25.47 -5.23
C ASP A 283 6.90 24.60 -6.49
N LYS A 284 7.82 24.90 -7.41
CA LYS A 284 8.05 24.07 -8.59
C LYS A 284 9.09 23.01 -8.26
N VAL A 285 8.77 21.76 -8.53
CA VAL A 285 9.65 20.63 -8.28
C VAL A 285 9.99 19.92 -9.58
N ARG A 286 11.28 19.62 -9.75
CA ARG A 286 11.79 18.64 -10.69
C ARG A 286 12.38 17.48 -9.92
N VAL A 287 11.79 16.31 -10.10
CA VAL A 287 12.27 15.05 -9.58
C VAL A 287 13.23 14.40 -10.56
N SER A 288 14.30 13.84 -10.05
CA SER A 288 15.18 12.94 -10.77
C SER A 288 15.59 11.78 -9.87
N ILE A 289 16.01 10.68 -10.51
CA ILE A 289 16.50 9.49 -9.81
C ILE A 289 17.91 9.21 -10.31
N ARG A 290 18.78 8.73 -9.43
CA ARG A 290 20.12 8.29 -9.78
C ARG A 290 20.55 7.11 -8.91
N PRO A 291 21.52 6.30 -9.33
CA PRO A 291 22.11 5.27 -8.48
C PRO A 291 22.76 5.90 -7.25
N ALA A 292 22.62 5.23 -6.10
CA ALA A 292 23.19 5.67 -4.83
C ALA A 292 23.74 4.46 -4.07
N ALA A 293 24.93 4.57 -3.48
CA ALA A 293 25.52 3.49 -2.70
C ALA A 293 24.92 3.37 -1.28
N ASP A 294 24.18 4.39 -0.86
CA ASP A 294 23.63 4.58 0.48
C ASP A 294 22.12 4.88 0.42
N PRO A 295 21.29 4.05 -0.22
CA PRO A 295 19.86 4.33 -0.38
C PRO A 295 19.17 4.50 0.97
N VAL A 296 18.10 5.31 1.00
CA VAL A 296 17.27 5.39 2.21
C VAL A 296 16.50 4.07 2.31
N ARG A 297 16.55 3.41 3.47
CA ARG A 297 15.76 2.21 3.79
C ARG A 297 15.24 2.35 5.21
N LEU A 298 13.93 2.29 5.37
CA LEU A 298 13.21 2.50 6.61
C LEU A 298 12.47 1.20 6.91
N ASP A 299 13.00 0.46 7.88
CA ASP A 299 12.39 -0.74 8.45
C ASP A 299 11.59 -0.39 9.72
#